data_AF-A0A3Q1C9Q3-F1
#
_entry.id   AF-A0A3Q1C9Q3-F1
#
_cell.length_a   1.000
_cell.length_b   1.000
_cell.length_c   1.000
_cell.angle_alpha   90.00
_cell.angle_beta   90.00
_cell.angle_gamma   90.00
#
_symmetry.space_group_name_H-M   'P 1'
#
loop_
_entity.id
_entity.type
_entity.pdbx_description
1 polymer ?
#
loop_
_entity_poly.entity_id
_entity_poly.type
_entity_poly.pdbx_seq_one_letter_code
_entity_poly.pdbx_strand_id
1 'polypeptide(L)'
;MFLMSILKHMGLQHKMTHCQASKKWENMKKRYKELKSPPEGVKVFPETWPYFSLMDDAMEGRLEGNAPILKAYSSDNNKGDFLPIPKPKKRKVSSMEISSASVADGPEIEVSVNGNVKWEQVAVQQRGLEIDRIVQEVEDKRICKDSEQRVKEREIEVMERERLVLQRERAVLEREIAVLDRDRALLERERATIERERATMEREKAVMERERAMVEKERDAVKVEESDTTDRKERFLILFKKLVEKL
;
A
#
# COMPACT_ATOMS: atom_id res chain seq x y z
N MET A 1 -14.99 23.30 -10.57
CA MET A 1 -15.49 24.70 -10.68
C MET A 1 -14.91 25.61 -9.60
N PHE A 2 -14.83 25.17 -8.34
CA PHE A 2 -14.31 25.97 -7.22
C PHE A 2 -12.89 26.54 -7.45
N LEU A 3 -11.94 25.73 -7.95
CA LEU A 3 -10.56 26.15 -8.26
C LEU A 3 -10.49 27.30 -9.28
N MET A 4 -11.35 27.31 -10.29
CA MET A 4 -11.35 28.37 -11.31
C MET A 4 -11.82 29.70 -10.72
N SER A 5 -12.84 29.64 -9.86
CA SER A 5 -13.31 30.81 -9.12
C SER A 5 -12.22 31.36 -8.20
N ILE A 6 -11.50 30.49 -7.48
CA ILE A 6 -10.39 30.89 -6.61
C ILE A 6 -9.29 31.60 -7.40
N LEU A 7 -8.89 31.05 -8.55
CA LEU A 7 -7.85 31.67 -9.39
C LEU A 7 -8.27 33.06 -9.87
N LYS A 8 -9.53 33.23 -10.27
CA LYS A 8 -10.09 34.54 -10.67
C LYS A 8 -10.12 35.52 -9.52
N HIS A 9 -10.54 35.08 -8.33
CA HIS A 9 -10.60 35.91 -7.13
C HIS A 9 -9.21 36.39 -6.70
N MET A 10 -8.19 35.53 -6.80
CA MET A 10 -6.82 35.87 -6.45
C MET A 10 -6.04 36.62 -7.55
N GLY A 11 -6.68 36.96 -8.68
CA GLY A 11 -6.01 37.64 -9.79
C GLY A 11 -4.96 36.77 -10.51
N LEU A 12 -4.98 35.45 -10.27
CA LEU A 12 -4.01 34.49 -10.80
C LEU A 12 -4.45 33.85 -12.12
N GLN A 13 -5.65 34.18 -12.62
CA GLN A 13 -6.21 33.62 -13.86
C GLN A 13 -5.35 33.85 -15.12
N HIS A 14 -4.48 34.86 -15.10
CA HIS A 14 -3.56 35.16 -16.20
C HIS A 14 -2.16 34.55 -16.01
N LYS A 15 -1.89 33.97 -14.83
CA LYS A 15 -0.60 33.38 -14.47
C LYS A 15 -0.65 31.85 -14.40
N MET A 16 -1.81 31.28 -14.08
CA MET A 16 -1.96 29.85 -13.90
C MET A 16 -3.34 29.40 -14.37
N THR A 17 -3.39 28.36 -15.21
CA THR A 17 -4.64 27.80 -15.71
C THR A 17 -5.26 26.85 -14.68
N HIS A 18 -6.55 26.52 -14.86
CA HIS A 18 -7.24 25.59 -13.97
C HIS A 18 -6.60 24.21 -13.91
N CYS A 19 -6.15 23.68 -15.05
CA CYS A 19 -5.45 22.40 -15.07
C CYS A 19 -4.17 22.47 -14.23
N GLN A 20 -3.38 23.53 -14.40
CA GLN A 20 -2.14 23.72 -13.64
C GLN A 20 -2.41 23.84 -12.14
N ALA A 21 -3.45 24.58 -11.75
CA ALA A 21 -3.87 24.70 -10.35
C ALA A 21 -4.40 23.37 -9.79
N SER A 22 -5.19 22.63 -10.56
CA SER A 22 -5.65 21.29 -10.19
C SER A 22 -4.47 20.35 -10.00
N LYS A 23 -3.48 20.37 -10.91
CA LYS A 23 -2.28 19.54 -10.81
C LYS A 23 -1.38 19.92 -9.63
N LYS A 24 -1.25 21.21 -9.34
CA LYS A 24 -0.61 21.72 -8.12
C LYS A 24 -1.33 21.22 -6.87
N TRP A 25 -2.66 21.29 -6.85
CA TRP A 25 -3.50 20.79 -5.76
C TRP A 25 -3.35 19.28 -5.55
N GLU A 26 -3.40 18.48 -6.63
CA GLU A 26 -3.16 17.04 -6.57
C GLU A 26 -1.75 16.71 -6.06
N ASN A 27 -0.74 17.45 -6.49
CA ASN A 27 0.63 17.28 -5.98
C ASN A 27 0.72 17.59 -4.48
N MET A 28 0.08 18.67 -4.03
CA MET A 28 0.00 19.01 -2.61
C MET A 28 -0.74 17.93 -1.81
N LYS A 29 -1.86 17.40 -2.30
CA LYS A 29 -2.58 16.28 -1.67
C LYS A 29 -1.73 15.02 -1.62
N LYS A 30 -0.97 14.72 -2.67
CA LYS A 30 -0.07 13.56 -2.71
C LYS A 30 1.01 13.67 -1.64
N ARG A 31 1.70 14.82 -1.58
CA ARG A 31 2.73 15.09 -0.57
C ARG A 31 2.16 15.08 0.86
N TYR A 32 0.94 15.58 1.03
CA TYR A 32 0.21 15.47 2.29
C TYR A 32 -0.06 14.01 2.69
N LYS A 33 -0.55 13.16 1.77
CA LYS A 33 -0.78 11.73 2.03
C LYS A 33 0.51 10.99 2.37
N GLU A 34 1.60 11.27 1.67
CA GLU A 34 2.93 10.68 1.96
C GLU A 34 3.44 11.05 3.36
N LEU A 35 3.12 12.26 3.85
CA LEU A 35 3.48 12.71 5.20
C LEU A 35 2.50 12.20 6.29
N LYS A 36 1.21 12.04 5.96
CA LYS A 36 0.17 11.58 6.89
C LYS A 36 0.16 10.06 7.07
N SER A 37 0.63 9.31 6.07
CA SER A 37 0.70 7.85 6.09
C SER A 37 2.04 7.38 5.53
N PRO A 38 3.11 7.36 6.36
CA PRO A 38 4.40 6.84 5.93
C PRO A 38 4.29 5.38 5.45
N PRO A 39 5.06 4.99 4.42
CA PRO A 39 5.32 3.59 4.16
C PRO A 39 6.01 2.95 5.38
N GLU A 40 5.62 1.70 5.66
CA GLU A 40 5.95 0.97 6.88
C GLU A 40 7.47 0.98 7.16
N GLY A 41 7.87 1.62 8.27
CA GLY A 41 9.27 1.71 8.72
C GLY A 41 9.98 3.06 8.54
N VAL A 42 9.37 4.07 7.90
CA VAL A 42 9.99 5.40 7.73
C VAL A 42 9.35 6.44 8.64
N LYS A 43 10.13 7.06 9.53
CA LYS A 43 9.69 8.25 10.30
C LYS A 43 9.74 9.47 9.38
N VAL A 44 8.58 9.94 8.93
CA VAL A 44 8.45 11.26 8.28
C VAL A 44 8.10 12.30 9.34
N PHE A 45 8.65 13.50 9.20
CA PHE A 45 8.39 14.63 10.09
C PHE A 45 7.45 15.61 9.37
N PRO A 46 6.14 15.59 9.67
CA PRO A 46 5.16 16.43 8.97
C PRO A 46 5.47 17.93 9.08
N GLU A 47 6.12 18.33 10.17
CA GLU A 47 6.56 19.70 10.49
C GLU A 47 7.61 20.26 9.52
N THR A 48 8.28 19.39 8.75
CA THR A 48 9.28 19.83 7.76
C THR A 48 8.64 20.49 6.53
N TRP A 49 7.34 20.30 6.32
CA TRP A 49 6.62 20.92 5.22
C TRP A 49 5.75 22.08 5.72
N PRO A 50 6.09 23.35 5.41
CA PRO A 50 5.40 24.53 5.94
C PRO A 50 3.89 24.60 5.62
N TYR A 51 3.43 23.85 4.62
CA TYR A 51 2.02 23.80 4.21
C TYR A 51 1.26 22.61 4.79
N PHE A 52 1.88 21.78 5.63
CA PHE A 52 1.24 20.59 6.20
C PHE A 52 0.02 20.95 7.05
N SER A 53 0.18 21.86 8.01
CA SER A 53 -0.92 22.33 8.87
C SER A 53 -2.05 22.99 8.06
N LEU A 54 -1.71 23.83 7.09
CA LEU A 54 -2.70 24.46 6.20
C LEU A 54 -3.45 23.44 5.32
N MET A 55 -2.76 22.41 4.82
CA MET A 55 -3.40 21.33 4.05
C MET A 55 -4.21 20.39 4.93
N ASP A 56 -3.78 20.12 6.15
CA ASP A 56 -4.53 19.32 7.11
C ASP A 56 -5.85 20.00 7.48
N ASP A 57 -5.80 21.30 7.79
CA ASP A 57 -7.00 22.11 8.05
C ASP A 57 -7.94 22.19 6.83
N ALA A 58 -7.38 22.25 5.62
CA ALA A 58 -8.17 22.23 4.38
C ALA A 58 -8.82 20.86 4.12
N MET A 59 -8.12 19.76 4.41
CA MET A 59 -8.59 18.39 4.18
C MET A 59 -9.58 17.91 5.23
N GLU A 60 -9.49 18.44 6.45
CA GLU A 60 -10.40 18.12 7.57
C GLU A 60 -11.59 19.09 7.67
N GLY A 61 -11.72 20.01 6.71
CA GLY A 61 -12.86 20.94 6.62
C GLY A 61 -12.84 22.07 7.65
N ARG A 62 -11.75 22.24 8.41
CA ARG A 62 -11.62 23.33 9.40
C ARG A 62 -11.53 24.72 8.78
N LEU A 63 -11.20 24.81 7.49
CA LEU A 63 -11.22 26.05 6.71
C LEU A 63 -12.55 26.27 5.96
N GLU A 64 -13.52 25.37 6.11
CA GLU A 64 -14.83 25.50 5.49
C GLU A 64 -15.56 26.72 6.07
N GLY A 65 -15.88 27.71 5.21
CA GLY A 65 -16.47 29.00 5.61
C GLY A 65 -15.47 30.17 5.77
N ASN A 66 -14.16 29.92 5.79
CA ASN A 66 -13.13 30.98 5.83
C ASN A 66 -12.78 31.54 4.44
N ALA A 67 -13.13 30.81 3.37
CA ALA A 67 -12.99 31.30 2.01
C ALA A 67 -14.17 32.23 1.67
N PRO A 68 -13.92 33.39 1.03
CA PRO A 68 -14.99 34.23 0.49
C PRO A 68 -15.94 33.37 -0.34
N ILE A 69 -17.25 33.47 -0.11
CA ILE A 69 -18.25 32.73 -0.90
C ILE A 69 -18.18 33.25 -2.34
N LEU A 70 -17.45 32.54 -3.19
CA LEU A 70 -17.30 32.89 -4.58
C LEU A 70 -18.59 32.53 -5.31
N LYS A 71 -19.50 33.50 -5.44
CA LYS A 71 -20.67 33.39 -6.28
C LYS A 71 -20.19 33.02 -7.69
N ALA A 72 -20.63 31.88 -8.21
CA ALA A 72 -20.30 31.48 -9.56
C ALA A 72 -20.86 32.54 -10.51
N TYR A 73 -19.99 33.44 -10.99
CA TYR A 73 -20.38 34.41 -12.00
C TYR A 73 -20.62 33.62 -13.28
N SER A 74 -21.89 33.32 -13.54
CA SER A 74 -22.37 33.09 -14.90
C SER A 74 -21.95 34.32 -15.69
N SER A 75 -21.21 34.08 -16.77
CA SER A 75 -20.75 35.13 -17.67
C SER A 75 -21.97 35.65 -18.41
N ASP A 76 -22.72 36.55 -17.77
CA ASP A 76 -23.74 37.33 -18.44
C ASP A 76 -23.30 38.78 -18.49
N ASN A 77 -23.39 39.32 -19.69
CA ASN A 77 -22.90 40.63 -20.06
C ASN A 77 -23.61 41.70 -19.22
N ASN A 78 -22.87 42.50 -18.46
CA ASN A 78 -23.07 43.95 -18.44
C ASN A 78 -22.01 44.70 -17.63
N LYS A 79 -21.74 45.93 -18.10
CA LYS A 79 -20.69 46.85 -17.68
C LYS A 79 -20.80 47.31 -16.23
N GLY A 80 -19.63 47.65 -15.67
CA GLY A 80 -19.49 48.67 -14.63
C GLY A 80 -18.50 48.28 -13.54
N ASP A 81 -17.63 49.22 -13.18
CA ASP A 81 -16.85 49.26 -11.93
C ASP A 81 -15.57 48.43 -11.85
N PHE A 82 -14.52 48.92 -12.52
CA PHE A 82 -13.19 48.97 -11.91
C PHE A 82 -12.57 50.36 -12.08
N LEU A 83 -12.12 50.92 -10.95
CA LEU A 83 -11.45 52.22 -10.84
C LEU A 83 -10.12 52.25 -11.61
N PRO A 84 -9.69 53.41 -12.14
CA PRO A 84 -8.43 53.52 -12.88
C PRO A 84 -7.24 53.62 -11.90
N ILE A 85 -6.28 52.70 -12.00
CA ILE A 85 -5.00 52.77 -11.27
C ILE A 85 -3.85 53.11 -12.25
N PRO A 86 -2.86 53.91 -11.83
CA PRO A 86 -2.02 54.72 -12.72
C PRO A 86 -0.93 53.93 -13.43
N LYS A 87 -0.57 54.39 -14.64
CA LYS A 87 0.54 53.86 -15.45
C LYS A 87 1.88 54.06 -14.73
N PRO A 88 2.77 53.06 -14.67
CA PRO A 88 4.14 53.27 -14.21
C PRO A 88 4.95 54.05 -15.27
N LYS A 89 5.57 55.15 -14.82
CA LYS A 89 6.55 55.95 -15.56
C LYS A 89 7.77 55.09 -15.88
N LYS A 90 8.08 54.91 -17.17
CA LYS A 90 9.35 54.31 -17.61
C LYS A 90 10.50 55.26 -17.26
N ARG A 91 11.47 54.77 -16.48
CA ARG A 91 12.74 55.44 -16.22
C ARG A 91 13.59 55.40 -17.49
N LYS A 92 14.13 56.55 -17.88
CA LYS A 92 15.19 56.72 -18.89
C LYS A 92 16.36 55.78 -18.55
N VAL A 93 16.77 54.95 -19.49
CA VAL A 93 18.10 54.34 -19.50
C VAL A 93 18.92 55.04 -20.57
N SER A 94 20.14 55.38 -20.16
CA SER A 94 21.11 56.27 -20.79
C SER A 94 21.58 55.79 -22.16
N SER A 95 21.88 56.78 -23.00
CA SER A 95 22.54 56.72 -24.29
C SER A 95 23.98 56.17 -24.19
N MET A 96 24.43 55.46 -25.23
CA MET A 96 25.84 55.36 -25.62
C MET A 96 25.88 55.33 -27.15
N GLU A 97 26.59 56.30 -27.72
CA GLU A 97 26.65 56.59 -29.16
C GLU A 97 27.54 55.62 -29.94
N ILE A 98 27.23 55.43 -31.22
CA ILE A 98 28.23 55.27 -32.29
C ILE A 98 27.71 55.99 -33.54
N SER A 99 28.54 56.89 -34.07
CA SER A 99 28.34 57.68 -35.29
C SER A 99 28.71 56.93 -36.57
N SER A 100 28.06 57.29 -37.68
CA SER A 100 28.50 57.38 -39.09
C SER A 100 27.32 57.03 -40.03
N ALA A 101 27.07 57.61 -41.21
CA ALA A 101 27.47 58.84 -41.90
C ALA A 101 26.37 59.16 -42.95
N SER A 102 26.35 60.40 -43.43
CA SER A 102 25.50 61.11 -44.43
C SER A 102 24.90 60.34 -45.63
N VAL A 103 23.73 60.78 -46.14
CA VAL A 103 23.50 61.51 -47.44
C VAL A 103 22.13 62.26 -47.40
N ALA A 104 22.07 63.38 -48.13
CA ALA A 104 21.08 64.46 -48.20
C ALA A 104 19.67 64.15 -48.76
N ASP A 105 18.68 64.96 -48.39
CA ASP A 105 18.08 66.05 -49.23
C ASP A 105 16.55 66.25 -48.99
N GLY A 106 16.11 67.52 -48.98
CA GLY A 106 14.74 67.98 -49.32
C GLY A 106 13.57 67.84 -48.31
N PRO A 107 12.85 68.92 -47.94
CA PRO A 107 11.72 68.90 -47.00
C PRO A 107 10.35 69.12 -47.69
N GLU A 108 9.32 68.35 -47.37
CA GLU A 108 7.92 68.77 -47.60
C GLU A 108 6.97 68.31 -46.48
N ILE A 109 6.05 69.23 -46.17
CA ILE A 109 5.02 69.20 -45.14
C ILE A 109 3.79 68.51 -45.70
N GLU A 110 3.28 67.47 -45.03
CA GLU A 110 1.85 67.15 -45.14
C GLU A 110 1.23 66.88 -43.77
N VAL A 111 0.38 67.83 -43.39
CA VAL A 111 -0.64 67.76 -42.36
C VAL A 111 -1.77 66.88 -42.86
N SER A 112 -2.18 65.83 -42.13
CA SER A 112 -3.60 65.44 -42.12
C SER A 112 -4.03 64.48 -41.00
N VAL A 113 -5.04 64.99 -40.29
CA VAL A 113 -6.23 64.30 -39.76
C VAL A 113 -6.00 63.23 -38.68
N ASN A 114 -5.95 63.73 -37.45
CA ASN A 114 -6.40 63.00 -36.27
C ASN A 114 -7.93 62.77 -36.36
N GLY A 115 -8.36 61.53 -36.58
CA GLY A 115 -9.78 61.18 -36.62
C GLY A 115 -10.04 59.67 -36.66
N ASN A 116 -10.02 59.03 -35.49
CA ASN A 116 -10.75 57.79 -35.17
C ASN A 116 -10.28 56.45 -35.78
N VAL A 117 -9.17 55.86 -35.31
CA VAL A 117 -8.87 54.39 -35.47
C VAL A 117 -8.37 53.74 -34.17
N LYS A 118 -8.44 54.44 -33.05
CA LYS A 118 -7.80 53.99 -31.80
C LYS A 118 -8.52 52.83 -31.11
N TRP A 119 -9.80 52.62 -31.39
CA TRP A 119 -10.62 51.62 -30.69
C TRP A 119 -10.66 50.28 -31.42
N GLU A 120 -10.58 50.26 -32.75
CA GLU A 120 -10.61 49.01 -33.54
C GLU A 120 -9.29 48.24 -33.46
N GLN A 121 -8.14 48.92 -33.51
CA GLN A 121 -6.83 48.27 -33.41
C GLN A 121 -6.61 47.66 -32.00
N VAL A 122 -7.13 48.32 -30.95
CA VAL A 122 -7.12 47.80 -29.57
C VAL A 122 -8.12 46.65 -29.40
N ALA A 123 -9.28 46.70 -30.06
CA ALA A 123 -10.27 45.62 -30.01
C ALA A 123 -9.83 44.36 -30.76
N VAL A 124 -9.16 44.50 -31.91
CA VAL A 124 -8.55 43.38 -32.66
C VAL A 124 -7.40 42.76 -31.85
N GLN A 125 -6.59 43.58 -31.17
CA GLN A 125 -5.50 43.09 -30.33
C GLN A 125 -6.01 42.42 -29.04
N GLN A 126 -7.11 42.91 -28.44
CA GLN A 126 -7.81 42.23 -27.35
C GLN A 126 -8.48 40.93 -27.79
N ARG A 127 -9.07 40.86 -29.00
CA ARG A 127 -9.60 39.60 -29.55
C ARG A 127 -8.50 38.58 -29.83
N GLY A 128 -7.34 38.99 -30.34
CA GLY A 128 -6.19 38.10 -30.53
C GLY A 128 -5.74 37.47 -29.22
N LEU A 129 -5.61 38.28 -28.15
CA LEU A 129 -5.29 37.81 -26.81
C LEU A 129 -6.39 36.95 -26.15
N GLU A 130 -7.64 37.06 -26.61
CA GLU A 130 -8.75 36.18 -26.21
C GLU A 130 -8.64 34.82 -26.90
N ILE A 131 -8.33 34.82 -28.20
CA ILE A 131 -8.16 33.60 -29.01
C ILE A 131 -6.95 32.81 -28.52
N ASP A 132 -5.79 33.44 -28.33
CA ASP A 132 -4.58 32.79 -27.84
C ASP A 132 -4.81 32.14 -26.46
N ARG A 133 -5.62 32.78 -25.61
CA ARG A 133 -6.00 32.25 -24.30
C ARG A 133 -6.90 31.04 -24.40
N ILE A 134 -7.87 31.05 -25.31
CA ILE A 134 -8.76 29.91 -25.56
C ILE A 134 -7.95 28.74 -26.14
N VAL A 135 -7.05 29.00 -27.08
CA VAL A 135 -6.15 27.98 -27.66
C VAL A 135 -5.27 27.36 -26.57
N GLN A 136 -4.67 28.19 -25.71
CA GLN A 136 -3.87 27.69 -24.59
C GLN A 136 -4.70 26.87 -23.59
N GLU A 137 -5.94 27.27 -23.32
CA GLU A 137 -6.83 26.50 -22.44
C GLU A 137 -7.21 25.14 -23.03
N VAL A 138 -7.43 25.07 -24.34
CA VAL A 138 -7.70 23.81 -25.05
C VAL A 138 -6.49 22.89 -25.01
N GLU A 139 -5.29 23.41 -25.24
CA GLU A 139 -4.04 22.63 -25.18
C GLU A 139 -3.78 22.13 -23.74
N ASP A 140 -3.97 22.98 -22.73
CA ASP A 140 -3.84 22.57 -21.33
C ASP A 140 -4.85 21.48 -20.93
N LYS A 141 -6.10 21.56 -21.42
CA LYS A 141 -7.11 20.51 -21.22
C LYS A 141 -6.70 19.19 -21.88
N ARG A 142 -6.09 19.25 -23.06
CA ARG A 142 -5.57 18.06 -23.75
C ARG A 142 -4.45 17.41 -22.94
N ILE A 143 -3.46 18.20 -22.50
CA ILE A 143 -2.36 17.72 -21.65
C ILE A 143 -2.88 17.11 -20.34
N CYS A 144 -3.92 17.68 -19.74
CA CYS A 144 -4.56 17.12 -18.54
C CYS A 144 -5.11 15.72 -18.81
N LYS A 145 -5.93 15.58 -19.85
CA LYS A 145 -6.55 14.30 -20.24
C LYS A 145 -5.52 13.24 -20.57
N ASP A 146 -4.49 13.60 -21.33
CA ASP A 146 -3.39 12.68 -21.65
C ASP A 146 -2.65 12.25 -20.37
N SER A 147 -2.45 13.17 -19.42
CA SER A 147 -1.82 12.82 -18.14
C SER A 147 -2.69 11.91 -17.26
N GLU A 148 -4.01 12.11 -17.24
CA GLU A 148 -4.96 11.25 -16.54
C GLU A 148 -5.03 9.86 -17.17
N GLN A 149 -5.03 9.80 -18.50
CA GLN A 149 -5.02 8.54 -19.25
C GLN A 149 -3.77 7.71 -18.92
N ARG A 150 -2.60 8.34 -18.89
CA ARG A 150 -1.34 7.70 -18.48
C ARG A 150 -1.36 7.20 -17.03
N VAL A 151 -2.12 7.83 -16.13
CA VAL A 151 -2.27 7.34 -14.75
C VAL A 151 -3.11 6.07 -14.74
N LYS A 152 -4.24 6.06 -15.45
CA LYS A 152 -5.10 4.87 -15.56
C LYS A 152 -4.38 3.69 -16.19
N GLU A 153 -3.59 3.93 -17.23
CA GLU A 153 -2.78 2.89 -17.87
C GLU A 153 -1.78 2.27 -16.88
N ARG A 154 -1.09 3.09 -16.08
CA ARG A 154 -0.19 2.59 -15.02
C ARG A 154 -0.95 1.83 -13.94
N GLU A 155 -2.13 2.30 -13.56
CA GLU A 155 -2.97 1.62 -12.56
C GLU A 155 -3.39 0.23 -13.04
N ILE A 156 -3.82 0.11 -14.30
CA ILE A 156 -4.12 -1.20 -14.92
C ILE A 156 -2.87 -2.09 -14.88
N GLU A 157 -1.71 -1.57 -15.26
CA GLU A 157 -0.46 -2.34 -15.28
C GLU A 157 -0.03 -2.80 -13.87
N VAL A 158 -0.29 -1.99 -12.84
CA VAL A 158 -0.07 -2.37 -11.43
C VAL A 158 -1.02 -3.49 -11.02
N MET A 159 -2.32 -3.35 -11.31
CA MET A 159 -3.32 -4.39 -11.02
C MET A 159 -3.00 -5.71 -11.72
N GLU A 160 -2.50 -5.67 -12.96
CA GLU A 160 -2.07 -6.87 -13.69
C GLU A 160 -0.87 -7.56 -13.03
N ARG A 161 0.10 -6.78 -12.54
CA ARG A 161 1.24 -7.31 -11.77
C ARG A 161 0.77 -7.95 -10.46
N GLU A 162 -0.11 -7.30 -9.72
CA GLU A 162 -0.67 -7.84 -8.47
C GLU A 162 -1.42 -9.15 -8.72
N ARG A 163 -2.22 -9.21 -9.80
CA ARG A 163 -2.90 -10.45 -10.20
C ARG A 163 -1.90 -11.59 -10.46
N LEU A 164 -0.78 -11.31 -11.11
CA LEU A 164 0.24 -12.31 -11.39
C LEU A 164 0.95 -12.78 -10.10
N VAL A 165 1.19 -11.88 -9.15
CA VAL A 165 1.74 -12.22 -7.83
C VAL A 165 0.78 -13.15 -7.09
N LEU A 166 -0.50 -12.81 -7.00
CA LEU A 166 -1.52 -13.64 -6.36
C LEU A 166 -1.67 -15.02 -7.02
N GLN A 167 -1.52 -15.11 -8.35
CA GLN A 167 -1.51 -16.39 -9.05
C GLN A 167 -0.31 -17.26 -8.66
N ARG A 168 0.88 -16.66 -8.50
CA ARG A 168 2.07 -17.38 -8.04
C ARG A 168 1.92 -17.86 -6.61
N GLU A 169 1.42 -17.01 -5.72
CA GLU A 169 1.15 -17.37 -4.31
C GLU A 169 0.16 -18.52 -4.21
N ARG A 170 -0.94 -18.48 -4.99
CA ARG A 170 -1.89 -19.59 -5.07
C ARG A 170 -1.22 -20.90 -5.47
N ALA A 171 -0.36 -20.86 -6.49
CA ALA A 171 0.37 -22.06 -6.94
C ALA A 171 1.37 -22.57 -5.88
N VAL A 172 1.93 -21.69 -5.05
CA VAL A 172 2.79 -22.11 -3.92
C VAL A 172 1.95 -22.81 -2.86
N LEU A 173 0.84 -22.22 -2.43
CA LEU A 173 -0.07 -22.81 -1.45
C LEU A 173 -0.60 -24.18 -1.90
N GLU A 174 -0.92 -24.33 -3.18
CA GLU A 174 -1.37 -25.62 -3.73
C GLU A 174 -0.29 -26.71 -3.61
N ARG A 175 0.99 -26.36 -3.83
CA ARG A 175 2.11 -27.29 -3.61
C ARG A 175 2.29 -27.64 -2.14
N GLU A 176 2.14 -26.66 -1.25
CA GLU A 176 2.24 -26.88 0.21
C GLU A 176 1.14 -27.82 0.69
N ILE A 177 -0.10 -27.62 0.25
CA ILE A 177 -1.23 -28.53 0.54
C ILE A 177 -0.89 -29.96 0.08
N ALA A 178 -0.38 -30.12 -1.15
CA ALA A 178 0.01 -31.43 -1.66
C ALA A 178 1.16 -32.09 -0.88
N VAL A 179 2.05 -31.30 -0.26
CA VAL A 179 3.08 -31.82 0.66
C VAL A 179 2.45 -32.29 1.96
N LEU A 180 1.60 -31.48 2.58
CA LEU A 180 0.91 -31.82 3.81
C LEU A 180 0.03 -33.08 3.66
N ASP A 181 -0.63 -33.25 2.52
CA ASP A 181 -1.41 -34.46 2.23
C ASP A 181 -0.53 -35.72 2.17
N ARG A 182 0.67 -35.61 1.59
CA ARG A 182 1.65 -36.71 1.57
C ARG A 182 2.15 -37.03 2.98
N ASP A 183 2.51 -36.02 3.76
CA ASP A 183 2.99 -36.20 5.14
C ASP A 183 1.90 -36.82 6.02
N ARG A 184 0.66 -36.37 5.88
CA ARG A 184 -0.49 -36.97 6.58
C ARG A 184 -0.64 -38.45 6.25
N ALA A 185 -0.52 -38.81 4.98
CA ALA A 185 -0.59 -40.21 4.54
C ALA A 185 0.60 -41.05 5.05
N LEU A 186 1.79 -40.46 5.24
CA LEU A 186 2.92 -41.15 5.86
C LEU A 186 2.67 -41.41 7.35
N LEU A 187 2.23 -40.39 8.09
CA LEU A 187 1.90 -40.50 9.51
C LEU A 187 0.79 -41.53 9.77
N GLU A 188 -0.19 -41.65 8.88
CA GLU A 188 -1.23 -42.68 8.98
C GLU A 188 -0.66 -44.09 8.83
N ARG A 189 0.29 -44.29 7.90
CA ARG A 189 0.99 -45.57 7.74
C ARG A 189 1.84 -45.91 8.97
N GLU A 190 2.59 -44.94 9.49
CA GLU A 190 3.40 -45.10 10.71
C GLU A 190 2.54 -45.43 11.94
N ARG A 191 1.39 -44.77 12.09
CA ARG A 191 0.43 -45.11 13.15
C ARG A 191 -0.01 -46.56 13.03
N ALA A 192 -0.32 -47.02 11.82
CA ALA A 192 -0.72 -48.41 11.60
C ALA A 192 0.42 -49.41 11.88
N THR A 193 1.69 -49.07 11.60
CA THR A 193 2.82 -49.95 11.96
C THR A 193 3.00 -50.04 13.46
N ILE A 194 2.96 -48.91 14.16
CA ILE A 194 3.06 -48.87 15.63
C ILE A 194 1.92 -49.66 16.28
N GLU A 195 0.70 -49.57 15.75
CA GLU A 195 -0.43 -50.34 16.27
C GLU A 195 -0.23 -51.86 16.11
N ARG A 196 0.31 -52.30 14.98
CA ARG A 196 0.66 -53.72 14.77
C ARG A 196 1.74 -54.18 15.75
N GLU A 197 2.81 -53.40 15.92
CA GLU A 197 3.90 -53.69 16.87
C GLU A 197 3.37 -53.73 18.32
N ARG A 198 2.49 -52.81 18.69
CA ARG A 198 1.85 -52.86 20.00
C ARG A 198 1.08 -54.16 20.21
N ALA A 199 0.34 -54.61 19.20
CA ALA A 199 -0.39 -55.87 19.26
C ALA A 199 0.54 -57.10 19.31
N THR A 200 1.72 -57.08 18.68
CA THR A 200 2.69 -58.18 18.80
C THR A 200 3.28 -58.21 20.21
N MET A 201 3.69 -57.06 20.74
CA MET A 201 4.21 -56.93 22.11
C MET A 201 3.19 -57.39 23.16
N GLU A 202 1.90 -57.11 22.96
CA GLU A 202 0.84 -57.57 23.86
C GLU A 202 0.70 -59.10 23.85
N ARG A 203 0.79 -59.73 22.68
CA ARG A 203 0.78 -61.20 22.57
C ARG A 203 2.01 -61.81 23.25
N GLU A 204 3.19 -61.27 23.02
CA GLU A 204 4.43 -61.71 23.66
C GLU A 204 4.34 -61.60 25.18
N LYS A 205 3.84 -60.48 25.70
CA LYS A 205 3.60 -60.29 27.14
C LYS A 205 2.68 -61.37 27.71
N ALA A 206 1.59 -61.69 26.99
CA ALA A 206 0.67 -62.75 27.41
C ALA A 206 1.30 -64.15 27.37
N VAL A 207 2.24 -64.42 26.45
CA VAL A 207 3.01 -65.67 26.43
C VAL A 207 3.94 -65.73 27.65
N MET A 208 4.72 -64.67 27.88
CA MET A 208 5.62 -64.58 29.04
C MET A 208 4.88 -64.72 30.38
N GLU A 209 3.66 -64.18 30.49
CA GLU A 209 2.81 -64.34 31.68
C GLU A 209 2.41 -65.80 31.91
N ARG A 210 2.02 -66.53 30.85
CA ARG A 210 1.70 -67.96 30.94
C ARG A 210 2.92 -68.80 31.32
N GLU A 211 4.08 -68.49 30.75
CA GLU A 211 5.34 -69.18 31.10
C GLU A 211 5.70 -68.97 32.57
N ARG A 212 5.59 -67.73 33.07
CA ARG A 212 5.80 -67.44 34.50
C ARG A 212 4.86 -68.25 35.39
N ALA A 213 3.57 -68.33 35.04
CA ALA A 213 2.60 -69.11 35.79
C ALA A 213 2.89 -70.63 35.75
N MET A 214 3.42 -71.14 34.64
CA MET A 214 3.86 -72.54 34.55
C MET A 214 5.07 -72.80 35.45
N VAL A 215 6.09 -71.94 35.39
CA VAL A 215 7.29 -72.05 36.22
C VAL A 215 6.94 -71.94 37.72
N GLU A 216 6.00 -71.07 38.09
CA GLU A 216 5.53 -70.97 39.47
C GLU A 216 4.88 -72.27 39.96
N LYS A 217 4.00 -72.87 39.14
CA LYS A 217 3.38 -74.17 39.45
C LYS A 217 4.41 -75.29 39.57
N GLU A 218 5.39 -75.35 38.68
CA GLU A 218 6.49 -76.33 38.76
C GLU A 218 7.30 -76.14 40.04
N ARG A 219 7.63 -74.89 40.38
CA ARG A 219 8.35 -74.57 41.63
C ARG A 219 7.56 -75.02 42.85
N ASP A 220 6.25 -74.80 42.88
CA ASP A 220 5.42 -75.22 44.00
C ASP A 220 5.25 -76.74 44.07
N ALA A 221 5.12 -77.43 42.94
CA ALA A 221 5.12 -78.90 42.89
C ALA A 221 6.43 -79.48 43.45
N VAL A 222 7.59 -78.92 43.07
CA VAL A 222 8.89 -79.34 43.60
C VAL A 222 8.98 -79.14 45.12
N LYS A 223 8.46 -78.02 45.65
CA LYS A 223 8.43 -77.80 47.11
C LYS A 223 7.55 -78.82 47.84
N VAL A 224 6.39 -79.18 47.27
CA VAL A 224 5.50 -80.19 47.86
C VAL A 224 6.19 -81.55 47.89
N GLU A 225 6.77 -81.98 46.77
CA GLU A 225 7.55 -83.23 46.71
C GLU A 225 8.72 -83.22 47.71
N GLU A 226 9.44 -82.11 47.82
CA GLU A 226 10.51 -81.96 48.81
C GLU A 226 9.98 -82.14 50.23
N SER A 227 8.88 -81.47 50.59
CA SER A 227 8.25 -81.60 51.91
C SER A 227 7.73 -83.02 52.21
N ASP A 228 7.13 -83.69 51.21
CA ASP A 228 6.64 -85.06 51.36
C ASP A 228 7.81 -86.04 51.56
N THR A 229 8.93 -85.84 50.85
CA THR A 229 10.12 -86.66 51.03
C THR A 229 10.77 -86.43 52.40
N THR A 230 10.81 -85.20 52.91
CA THR A 230 11.32 -84.91 54.25
C THR A 230 10.43 -85.53 55.32
N ASP A 231 9.11 -85.37 55.22
CA ASP A 231 8.14 -85.96 56.15
C ASP A 231 8.24 -87.49 56.19
N ARG A 232 8.40 -88.14 55.02
CA ARG A 232 8.58 -89.59 54.94
C ARG A 232 9.88 -90.05 55.62
N LYS A 233 10.99 -89.32 55.42
CA LYS A 233 12.27 -89.61 56.08
C LYS A 233 12.16 -89.47 57.60
N GLU A 234 11.52 -88.40 58.09
CA GLU A 234 11.31 -88.18 59.52
C GLU A 234 10.48 -89.30 60.16
N ARG A 235 9.36 -89.70 59.53
CA ARG A 235 8.53 -90.83 59.99
C ARG A 235 9.32 -92.13 60.07
N PHE A 236 10.16 -92.41 59.07
CA PHE A 236 11.02 -93.59 59.06
C PHE A 236 12.01 -93.57 60.23
N LEU A 237 12.68 -92.44 60.47
CA LEU A 237 13.64 -92.30 61.57
C LEU A 237 12.97 -92.54 62.94
N ILE A 238 11.76 -92.02 63.15
CA ILE A 238 10.98 -92.25 64.39
C ILE A 238 10.67 -93.74 64.57
N LEU A 239 10.20 -94.42 63.51
CA LEU A 239 9.91 -95.86 63.56
C LEU A 239 11.17 -96.69 63.84
N PHE A 240 12.28 -96.37 63.17
CA PHE A 240 13.56 -97.04 63.37
C PHE A 240 14.05 -96.90 64.81
N LYS A 241 13.98 -95.69 65.38
CA LYS A 241 14.34 -95.45 66.79
C LYS A 241 13.50 -96.32 67.74
N LYS A 242 12.18 -96.37 67.56
CA LYS A 242 11.28 -97.22 68.36
C LYS A 242 11.58 -98.72 68.24
N LEU A 243 12.10 -99.18 67.11
CA LEU A 243 12.47 -100.58 66.90
C LEU A 243 13.73 -100.93 67.70
N VAL A 244 14.74 -100.05 67.66
CA VAL A 244 15.99 -100.22 68.41
C VAL A 244 15.75 -100.21 69.92
N GLU A 245 14.85 -99.36 70.42
CA GLU A 245 14.50 -99.30 71.85
C GLU A 245 13.77 -100.55 72.37
N LYS A 246 13.28 -101.44 71.48
CA LYS A 246 12.57 -102.67 71.83
C LYS A 246 13.42 -103.94 71.76
N LEU A 247 14.66 -103.85 71.29
CA LEU A 247 15.66 -104.93 71.28
C LEU A 247 16.47 -104.89 72.59
#